data_AF-A0A9K3NNT4-F1
#
_entry.id   AF-A0A9K3NNT4-F1
#
_cell.length_a   1.000
_cell.length_b   1.000
_cell.length_c   1.000
_cell.angle_alpha   90.00
_cell.angle_beta   90.00
_cell.angle_gamma   90.00
#
_symmetry.space_group_name_H-M   'P 1'
#
loop_
_entity.id
_entity.type
_entity.pdbx_description
1 polymer ?
#
loop_
_entity_poly.entity_id
_entity_poly.type
_entity_poly.pdbx_seq_one_letter_code
_entity_poly.pdbx_strand_id
1 'polypeptide(L)'
;MIAFAVLIFVFLGSVEGFSTSYQQCTYDTTKMCKPAPFTAVFSTVSFILGAITSVISGFLGMKIATYANARTTLEARKGVGNVCGVRVKGEESVLTGLTLFSGPFDLTRILLS
;
A
#
# COMPACT_ATOMS: atom_id res chain seq x y z
N MET A 1 -5.72 11.38 1.68
CA MET A 1 -4.38 11.13 1.12
C MET A 1 -3.58 12.43 0.91
N ILE A 2 -4.12 13.44 0.23
CA ILE A 2 -3.36 14.66 -0.14
C ILE A 2 -2.94 15.47 1.08
N ALA A 3 -3.84 15.71 2.04
CA ALA A 3 -3.49 16.46 3.26
C ALA A 3 -2.36 15.80 4.07
N PHE A 4 -2.35 14.46 4.15
CA PHE A 4 -1.31 13.72 4.86
C PHE A 4 0.01 13.70 4.07
N ALA A 5 -0.05 13.61 2.74
CA ALA A 5 1.12 13.74 1.87
C ALA A 5 1.79 15.13 1.99
N VAL A 6 0.98 16.19 2.05
CA VAL A 6 1.47 17.57 2.29
C VAL A 6 2.10 17.69 3.67
N LEU A 7 1.49 17.10 4.72
CA LEU A 7 2.09 17.06 6.05
C LEU A 7 3.44 16.33 6.06
N ILE A 8 3.55 15.17 5.41
CA ILE A 8 4.82 14.41 5.30
C ILE A 8 5.89 15.27 4.64
N PHE A 9 5.56 15.92 3.53
CA PHE A 9 6.48 16.79 2.81
C PHE A 9 6.92 17.99 3.64
N VAL A 10 5.99 18.64 4.35
CA VAL A 10 6.30 19.80 5.20
C VAL A 10 7.14 19.39 6.41
N PHE A 11 6.82 18.29 7.09
CA PHE A 11 7.62 17.81 8.23
C PHE A 11 9.01 17.35 7.81
N LEU A 12 9.14 16.54 6.75
CA LEU A 12 10.44 16.06 6.25
C LEU A 12 11.24 17.14 5.51
N GLY A 13 10.60 18.17 4.96
CA GLY A 13 11.30 19.32 4.37
C GLY A 13 11.76 20.32 5.43
N SER A 14 11.01 20.46 6.52
CA SER A 14 11.29 21.42 7.59
C SER A 14 12.45 20.99 8.50
N VAL A 15 12.81 19.71 8.59
CA VAL A 15 13.93 19.26 9.45
C VAL A 15 15.27 19.88 9.06
N GLU A 16 15.46 20.19 7.77
CA GLU A 16 16.67 20.83 7.24
C GLU A 16 16.38 22.25 6.70
N GLY A 17 15.20 22.80 7.01
CA GLY A 17 14.81 24.15 6.58
C GLY A 17 14.77 24.34 5.07
N PHE A 18 14.44 23.30 4.31
CA PHE A 18 14.52 23.28 2.84
C PHE A 18 15.91 23.64 2.27
N SER A 19 16.98 23.47 3.06
CA SER A 19 18.34 23.77 2.62
C SER A 19 18.81 22.76 1.57
N THR A 20 19.10 23.23 0.36
CA THR A 20 19.61 22.40 -0.74
C THR A 20 21.12 22.11 -0.64
N SER A 21 21.71 22.31 0.54
CA SER A 21 23.13 22.05 0.77
C SER A 21 23.38 20.57 1.00
N TYR A 22 24.49 20.06 0.47
CA TYR A 22 24.98 18.72 0.83
C TYR A 22 25.44 18.75 2.29
N GLN A 23 24.87 17.88 3.12
CA GLN A 23 25.17 17.74 4.55
C GLN A 23 25.94 16.44 4.80
N GLN A 24 26.71 16.40 5.89
CA GLN A 24 27.37 15.18 6.35
C GLN A 24 26.32 14.20 6.85
N CYS A 25 26.43 12.92 6.47
CA CYS A 25 25.47 11.91 6.88
C CYS A 25 25.47 11.72 8.41
N THR A 26 24.31 11.71 9.06
CA THR A 26 24.16 11.43 10.51
C THR A 26 24.83 10.12 10.96
N TYR A 27 24.89 9.11 10.09
CA TYR A 27 25.45 7.79 10.38
C TYR A 27 26.96 7.67 10.08
N ASP A 28 27.54 8.58 9.28
CA ASP A 28 28.95 8.56 8.91
C ASP A 28 29.40 9.97 8.49
N THR A 29 30.21 10.60 9.33
CA THR A 29 30.66 11.98 9.15
C THR A 29 31.66 12.14 7.99
N THR A 30 32.17 11.05 7.44
CA THR A 30 33.13 11.07 6.32
C THR A 30 32.46 11.13 4.94
N LYS A 31 31.14 10.98 4.89
CA LYS A 31 30.38 10.94 3.63
C LYS A 31 29.40 12.08 3.48
N MET A 32 29.29 12.58 2.26
CA MET A 32 28.33 13.60 1.86
C MET A 32 27.02 12.92 1.44
N CYS A 33 25.93 13.26 2.11
CA CYS A 33 24.60 12.72 1.81
C CYS A 33 23.81 13.65 0.88
N LYS A 34 22.87 13.05 0.14
CA LYS A 34 21.93 13.75 -0.74
C LYS A 34 21.00 14.63 0.13
N PRO A 35 20.63 15.84 -0.33
CA PRO A 35 19.85 16.79 0.48
C PRO A 35 18.47 16.24 0.89
N ALA A 36 17.98 16.52 2.11
CA ALA A 36 16.68 16.04 2.58
C ALA A 36 15.44 16.44 1.75
N PRO A 37 15.37 17.58 1.04
CA PRO A 37 14.23 17.80 0.16
C PRO A 37 14.05 16.68 -0.88
N PHE A 38 15.13 16.03 -1.31
CA PHE A 38 15.04 14.90 -2.24
C PHE A 38 14.44 13.65 -1.60
N THR A 39 14.83 13.34 -0.37
CA THR A 39 14.26 12.19 0.36
C THR A 39 12.80 12.43 0.72
N ALA A 40 12.44 13.66 1.11
CA ALA A 40 11.07 14.08 1.36
C ALA A 40 10.17 13.91 0.13
N VAL A 41 10.64 14.34 -1.06
CA VAL A 41 9.91 14.12 -2.32
C VAL A 41 9.72 12.64 -2.60
N PHE A 42 10.78 11.84 -2.50
CA PHE A 42 10.71 10.40 -2.78
C PHE A 42 9.72 9.69 -1.83
N SER A 43 9.79 9.98 -0.53
CA SER A 43 8.85 9.45 0.47
C SER A 43 7.40 9.82 0.16
N THR A 44 7.15 11.05 -0.29
CA THR A 44 5.80 11.52 -0.64
C THR A 44 5.26 10.79 -1.87
N VAL A 45 6.11 10.56 -2.89
CA VAL A 45 5.75 9.80 -4.10
C VAL A 45 5.46 8.34 -3.75
N SER A 46 6.30 7.68 -2.95
CA SER A 46 6.07 6.31 -2.49
C SER A 46 4.77 6.19 -1.68
N PHE A 47 4.46 7.18 -0.83
CA PHE A 47 3.21 7.22 -0.08
C PHE A 47 1.97 7.30 -0.98
N ILE A 48 2.02 8.15 -2.02
CA ILE A 48 0.91 8.27 -2.97
C ILE A 48 0.75 6.98 -3.77
N LEU A 49 1.84 6.37 -4.24
CA LEU A 49 1.80 5.08 -4.94
C LEU A 49 1.21 3.98 -4.06
N GLY A 50 1.65 3.87 -2.79
CA GLY A 50 1.08 2.92 -1.84
C GLY A 50 -0.40 3.17 -1.56
N ALA A 51 -0.81 4.43 -1.46
CA ALA A 51 -2.20 4.80 -1.24
C ALA A 51 -3.10 4.42 -2.42
N ILE A 52 -2.66 4.64 -3.66
CA ILE A 52 -3.42 4.26 -4.87
C ILE A 52 -3.59 2.74 -4.93
N THR A 53 -2.50 2.00 -4.74
CA THR A 53 -2.55 0.53 -4.72
C THR A 53 -3.47 -0.01 -3.62
N SER A 54 -3.47 0.62 -2.43
CA SER A 54 -4.35 0.26 -1.33
C SER A 54 -5.83 0.50 -1.63
N VAL A 55 -6.17 1.60 -2.31
CA VAL A 55 -7.57 1.85 -2.72
C VAL A 55 -8.02 0.84 -3.78
N ILE A 56 -7.16 0.52 -4.75
CA ILE A 56 -7.47 -0.45 -5.81
C ILE A 56 -7.70 -1.84 -5.21
N SER A 57 -6.82 -2.30 -4.31
CA SER A 57 -6.98 -3.60 -3.65
C SER A 57 -8.24 -3.66 -2.77
N GLY A 58 -8.56 -2.58 -2.05
CA GLY A 58 -9.80 -2.46 -1.29
C GLY A 58 -11.05 -2.50 -2.17
N PHE A 59 -11.03 -1.82 -3.33
CA PHE A 59 -12.15 -1.81 -4.26
C PHE A 59 -12.40 -3.19 -4.90
N LEU A 60 -11.33 -3.87 -5.32
CA LEU A 60 -11.43 -5.23 -5.85
C LEU A 60 -11.94 -6.21 -4.79
N GLY A 61 -11.45 -6.15 -3.56
CA GLY A 61 -11.95 -6.95 -2.45
C GLY A 61 -13.45 -6.73 -2.19
N MET A 62 -13.91 -5.48 -2.22
CA MET A 62 -15.33 -5.14 -2.03
C MET A 62 -16.22 -5.65 -3.17
N LYS A 63 -15.74 -5.61 -4.42
CA LYS A 63 -16.46 -6.15 -5.59
C LYS A 63 -16.62 -7.66 -5.52
N ILE A 64 -15.58 -8.38 -5.10
CA ILE A 64 -15.62 -9.84 -4.95
C ILE A 64 -16.53 -10.23 -3.78
N ALA A 65 -16.44 -9.53 -2.65
CA ALA A 65 -17.31 -9.75 -1.49
C ALA A 65 -18.78 -9.50 -1.82
N THR A 66 -19.10 -8.42 -2.55
CA THR A 66 -20.49 -8.13 -2.95
C THR A 66 -21.03 -9.12 -3.98
N TYR A 67 -20.20 -9.59 -4.92
CA TYR A 67 -20.57 -10.65 -5.86
C TYR A 67 -20.82 -12.00 -5.14
N ALA A 68 -19.94 -12.35 -4.20
CA ALA A 68 -20.11 -13.54 -3.37
C ALA A 68 -21.39 -13.46 -2.53
N ASN A 69 -21.67 -12.31 -1.89
CA ASN A 69 -22.88 -12.09 -1.09
C ASN A 69 -24.18 -12.31 -1.88
N ALA A 70 -24.25 -11.81 -3.13
CA ALA A 70 -25.42 -12.03 -3.99
C ALA A 70 -25.60 -13.52 -4.36
N ARG A 71 -24.50 -14.24 -4.60
CA ARG A 71 -24.54 -15.70 -4.86
C ARG A 71 -24.90 -16.49 -3.60
N THR A 72 -24.42 -16.08 -2.44
CA THR A 72 -24.73 -16.69 -1.14
C THR A 72 -26.22 -16.64 -0.85
N THR A 73 -26.94 -15.56 -1.19
CA THR A 73 -28.39 -15.46 -0.98
C THR A 73 -29.19 -16.44 -1.85
N LEU A 74 -28.75 -16.69 -3.08
CA LEU A 74 -29.36 -17.69 -3.98
C LEU A 74 -29.14 -19.11 -3.48
N GLU A 75 -27.95 -19.40 -2.97
CA GLU A 75 -27.61 -20.72 -2.42
C GLU A 75 -28.20 -20.93 -1.01
N ALA A 76 -28.46 -19.86 -0.24
CA ALA A 76 -29.17 -19.93 1.03
C ALA A 76 -30.62 -20.39 0.89
N ARG A 77 -31.24 -20.22 -0.28
CA ARG A 77 -32.56 -20.79 -0.57
C ARG A 77 -32.54 -22.32 -0.76
N LYS A 78 -31.37 -22.93 -0.98
CA LYS A 78 -31.22 -24.37 -1.26
C LYS A 78 -30.69 -25.18 -0.06
N GLY A 79 -30.39 -24.52 1.06
CA GLY A 79 -29.96 -25.16 2.31
C GLY A 79 -28.58 -24.69 2.80
N VAL A 80 -28.39 -24.70 4.12
CA VAL A 80 -27.31 -24.00 4.85
C VAL A 80 -25.90 -24.54 4.56
N GLY A 81 -25.78 -25.82 4.19
CA GLY A 81 -24.48 -26.48 3.93
C GLY A 81 -23.70 -25.91 2.74
N ASN A 82 -24.39 -25.60 1.63
CA ASN A 82 -23.75 -25.04 0.43
C ASN A 82 -23.31 -23.58 0.64
N VAL A 83 -23.99 -22.85 1.52
CA VAL A 83 -23.74 -21.43 1.82
C VAL A 83 -22.39 -21.23 2.51
N CYS A 84 -22.06 -22.14 3.42
CA CYS A 84 -20.81 -22.11 4.18
C CYS A 84 -19.59 -22.34 3.26
N GLY A 85 -19.67 -23.32 2.35
CA GLY A 85 -18.60 -23.63 1.40
C GLY A 85 -18.29 -22.50 0.40
N VAL A 86 -19.32 -21.80 -0.10
CA VAL A 86 -19.13 -20.68 -1.06
C VAL A 86 -18.50 -19.46 -0.39
N ARG A 87 -18.83 -19.20 0.88
CA ARG A 87 -18.26 -18.09 1.66
C ARG A 87 -16.76 -18.29 1.93
N VAL A 88 -16.38 -19.48 2.42
CA VAL A 88 -14.98 -19.81 2.76
C VAL A 88 -14.07 -19.75 1.52
N LYS A 89 -14.54 -20.27 0.38
CA LYS A 89 -13.78 -20.26 -0.88
C LYS A 89 -13.61 -18.85 -1.48
N GLY A 90 -14.58 -17.97 -1.22
CA GLY A 90 -14.52 -16.56 -1.59
C GLY A 90 -13.53 -15.76 -0.73
N GLU A 91 -13.53 -15.98 0.58
CA GLU A 91 -12.57 -15.35 1.50
C GLU A 91 -11.12 -15.75 1.20
N GLU A 92 -10.86 -17.03 0.92
CA GLU A 92 -9.51 -17.52 0.58
C GLU A 92 -8.94 -16.86 -0.70
N SER A 93 -9.80 -16.60 -1.69
CA SER A 93 -9.42 -15.93 -2.94
C SER A 93 -9.13 -14.43 -2.74
N VAL A 94 -9.91 -13.76 -1.88
CA VAL A 94 -9.68 -12.35 -1.53
C VAL A 94 -8.43 -12.20 -0.67
N LEU A 95 -8.20 -13.12 0.27
CA LEU A 95 -7.02 -13.10 1.15
C LEU A 95 -5.73 -13.35 0.36
N THR A 96 -5.73 -14.31 -0.57
CA THR A 96 -4.57 -14.59 -1.45
C THR A 96 -4.30 -13.45 -2.44
N GLY A 97 -5.35 -12.77 -2.92
CA GLY A 97 -5.19 -11.57 -3.74
C GLY A 97 -4.66 -10.37 -2.94
N LEU A 98 -5.13 -10.19 -1.70
CA LEU A 98 -4.73 -9.07 -0.85
C LEU A 98 -3.29 -9.23 -0.33
N THR A 99 -2.83 -10.44 -0.02
CA THR A 99 -1.44 -10.72 0.39
C THR A 99 -0.42 -10.47 -0.72
N LEU A 100 -0.81 -10.64 -1.99
CA LEU A 100 0.03 -10.23 -3.12
C LEU A 100 0.21 -8.70 -3.22
N PHE A 101 -0.74 -7.92 -2.70
CA PHE A 101 -0.67 -6.45 -2.73
C PHE A 101 -0.13 -5.83 -1.43
N SER A 102 -0.23 -6.53 -0.29
CA SER A 102 0.23 -6.05 1.02
C SER A 102 1.57 -6.62 1.46
N GLY A 103 2.10 -7.65 0.80
CA GLY A 103 3.51 -7.99 0.89
C GLY A 103 4.38 -6.83 0.38
N PRO A 104 5.66 -6.74 0.79
CA PRO A 104 6.59 -5.77 0.21
C PRO A 104 6.59 -6.02 -1.30
N PHE A 105 5.97 -5.14 -2.05
CA PHE A 105 5.87 -5.19 -3.49
C PHE A 105 7.30 -5.16 -4.05
N ASP A 106 7.85 -6.34 -4.35
CA ASP A 106 8.89 -6.65 -5.34
C ASP A 106 10.08 -5.69 -5.51
N LEU A 107 10.49 -4.95 -4.47
CA LEU A 107 11.77 -4.23 -4.52
C LEU A 107 12.95 -5.23 -4.60
N THR A 108 12.77 -6.45 -4.08
CA THR A 108 13.76 -7.53 -4.14
C THR A 108 13.82 -8.25 -5.50
N ARG A 109 12.75 -8.20 -6.32
CA ARG A 109 12.72 -8.81 -7.68
C ARG A 109 13.15 -7.83 -8.79
N ILE A 110 13.00 -6.53 -8.59
CA ILE A 110 13.46 -5.50 -9.55
C ILE A 110 14.96 -5.19 -9.40
N LEU A 111 15.58 -5.41 -8.24
CA LEU A 111 17.03 -5.24 -8.03
C LEU A 111 17.87 -6.48 -8.41
N LEU A 112 17.22 -7.58 -8.82
CA LEU A 112 17.85 -8.86 -9.16
C LEU A 112 17.52 -9.31 -10.60
N SER A 113 17.06 -8.40 -11.44
CA SER A 113 16.88 -8.59 -12.89
C SER A 113 17.67 -7.58 -13.70
#